data_AF-A0A1F9VM60-F1
#
_entry.id   AF-A0A1F9VM60-F1
#
_cell.length_a   1.000
_cell.length_b   1.000
_cell.length_c   1.000
_cell.angle_alpha   90.00
_cell.angle_beta   90.00
_cell.angle_gamma   90.00
#
_symmetry.space_group_name_H-M   'P 1'
#
loop_
_entity.id
_entity.type
_entity.pdbx_description
1 polymer ?
#
loop_
_entity_poly.entity_id
_entity_poly.type
_entity_poly.pdbx_seq_one_letter_code
_entity_poly.pdbx_strand_id
1 'polypeptide(L)'
;MKNIRIKLYASMGLALFALAGAAWAADCGGDEPCSCGDNVVEDRTLIAGEDLVLGTACAGNGLIMNTEGVTLDLGGKRITGKGNGAGVKIEVDGVTIRNGKIEKFARGISTNSSATNDSLIEKIKTRLNTQGGIKINGDFNILEKNSAMENDGHGIRLDGHDNELIKNTADKNEFDGIHVDGTGNTLEKNSAKKNNGDGISVEGGGNIDDGGNKGKKNVGDDCLIDLLPCV
;
A
#
# COMPACT_ATOMS: atom_id res chain seq x y z
N MET A 1 -56.34 -62.70 -11.22
CA MET A 1 -55.86 -61.64 -12.13
C MET A 1 -55.12 -60.61 -11.30
N LYS A 2 -53.89 -60.28 -11.71
CA LYS A 2 -52.88 -59.49 -11.01
C LYS A 2 -53.34 -58.04 -10.80
N ASN A 3 -52.85 -57.37 -9.75
CA ASN A 3 -52.37 -55.98 -9.82
C ASN A 3 -51.63 -55.60 -8.53
N ILE A 4 -50.31 -55.84 -8.52
CA ILE A 4 -49.38 -55.30 -7.52
C ILE A 4 -49.02 -53.88 -7.99
N ARG A 5 -49.40 -52.86 -7.22
CA ARG A 5 -48.97 -51.47 -7.45
C ARG A 5 -47.64 -51.24 -6.75
N ILE A 6 -46.57 -51.16 -7.53
CA ILE A 6 -45.23 -50.76 -7.07
C ILE A 6 -45.27 -49.23 -6.86
N LYS A 7 -45.07 -48.77 -5.62
CA LYS A 7 -44.82 -47.34 -5.32
C LYS A 7 -43.35 -47.05 -5.59
N LEU A 8 -43.07 -46.31 -6.65
CA LEU A 8 -41.74 -45.77 -6.96
C LEU A 8 -41.52 -44.53 -6.07
N TYR A 9 -40.55 -44.58 -5.15
CA TYR A 9 -40.09 -43.39 -4.43
C TYR A 9 -39.05 -42.69 -5.30
N ALA A 10 -39.42 -41.57 -5.92
CA ALA A 10 -38.46 -40.67 -6.54
C ALA A 10 -37.81 -39.82 -5.42
N SER A 11 -36.58 -40.16 -5.03
CA SER A 11 -35.77 -39.31 -4.17
C SER A 11 -35.36 -38.07 -4.95
N MET A 12 -36.03 -36.95 -4.70
CA MET A 12 -35.70 -35.65 -5.27
C MET A 12 -34.46 -35.12 -4.53
N GLY A 13 -33.27 -35.43 -5.06
CA GLY A 13 -32.02 -34.86 -4.58
C GLY A 13 -32.03 -33.36 -4.83
N LEU A 14 -32.14 -32.57 -3.75
CA LEU A 14 -32.02 -31.12 -3.80
C LEU A 14 -30.54 -30.80 -3.99
N ALA A 15 -30.13 -30.57 -5.25
CA ALA A 15 -28.82 -30.03 -5.54
C ALA A 15 -28.77 -28.58 -5.01
N LEU A 16 -28.06 -28.37 -3.91
CA LEU A 16 -27.64 -27.04 -3.45
C LEU A 16 -26.65 -26.49 -4.48
N PHE A 17 -27.16 -25.78 -5.48
CA PHE A 17 -26.36 -24.90 -6.29
C PHE A 17 -25.94 -23.72 -5.41
N ALA A 18 -24.71 -23.77 -4.89
CA ALA A 18 -24.05 -22.57 -4.39
C ALA A 18 -23.86 -21.63 -5.58
N LEU A 19 -24.77 -20.66 -5.71
CA LEU A 19 -24.54 -19.49 -6.54
C LEU A 19 -23.36 -18.76 -5.90
N ALA A 20 -22.19 -18.86 -6.54
CA ALA A 20 -21.08 -17.97 -6.23
C ALA A 20 -21.52 -16.56 -6.61
N GLY A 21 -22.15 -15.86 -5.67
CA GLY A 21 -22.33 -14.42 -5.76
C GLY A 21 -20.96 -13.78 -5.89
N ALA A 22 -20.86 -12.69 -6.64
CA ALA A 22 -19.67 -11.85 -6.61
C ALA A 22 -19.37 -11.54 -5.15
N ALA A 23 -18.23 -12.03 -4.64
CA ALA A 23 -17.78 -11.69 -3.31
C ALA A 23 -17.35 -10.22 -3.35
N TRP A 24 -18.25 -9.34 -2.92
CA TRP A 24 -17.90 -7.95 -2.65
C TRP A 24 -16.88 -7.92 -1.51
N ALA A 25 -15.96 -6.96 -1.55
CA ALA A 25 -15.09 -6.69 -0.41
C ALA A 25 -15.98 -6.44 0.81
N ALA A 26 -15.75 -7.17 1.90
CA ALA A 26 -16.46 -6.94 3.15
C ALA A 26 -15.92 -5.67 3.80
N ASP A 27 -16.70 -5.06 4.69
CA ASP A 27 -16.26 -3.88 5.42
C ASP A 27 -15.69 -4.29 6.79
N CYS A 28 -14.67 -3.58 7.25
CA CYS A 28 -14.08 -3.71 8.58
C CYS A 28 -13.75 -2.33 9.16
N GLY A 29 -13.44 -2.27 10.46
CA GLY A 29 -13.19 -1.02 11.17
C GLY A 29 -14.00 -0.91 12.45
N GLY A 30 -13.61 0.03 13.34
CA GLY A 30 -14.17 0.12 14.68
C GLY A 30 -13.98 -1.20 15.43
N ASP A 31 -15.10 -1.83 15.79
CA ASP A 31 -15.14 -3.14 16.47
C ASP A 31 -15.09 -4.34 15.50
N GLU A 32 -15.26 -4.14 14.20
CA GLU A 32 -15.27 -5.22 13.20
C GLU A 32 -13.84 -5.59 12.76
N PRO A 33 -13.39 -6.84 12.96
CA PRO A 33 -12.03 -7.28 12.61
C PRO A 33 -11.78 -7.35 11.10
N CYS A 34 -10.58 -7.00 10.68
CA CYS A 34 -10.20 -6.96 9.27
C CYS A 34 -9.61 -8.27 8.73
N SER A 35 -10.04 -8.66 7.54
CA SER A 35 -9.56 -9.77 6.72
C SER A 35 -8.94 -9.27 5.40
N CYS A 36 -8.24 -10.16 4.69
CA CYS A 36 -7.66 -9.82 3.40
C CYS A 36 -8.73 -9.43 2.38
N GLY A 37 -8.60 -8.22 1.82
CA GLY A 37 -9.49 -7.67 0.80
C GLY A 37 -10.62 -6.81 1.34
N ASP A 38 -10.69 -6.62 2.66
CA ASP A 38 -11.74 -5.82 3.28
C ASP A 38 -11.54 -4.31 3.05
N ASN A 39 -12.65 -3.58 3.04
CA ASN A 39 -12.71 -2.13 3.03
C ASN A 39 -12.65 -1.61 4.47
N VAL A 40 -11.73 -0.70 4.76
CA VAL A 40 -11.64 -0.03 6.05
C VAL A 40 -12.57 1.18 6.01
N VAL A 41 -13.73 1.06 6.64
CA VAL A 41 -14.80 2.09 6.62
C VAL A 41 -14.87 2.91 7.91
N GLU A 42 -14.22 2.44 8.97
CA GLU A 42 -14.08 3.13 10.25
C GLU A 42 -12.64 2.96 10.78
N ASP A 43 -12.21 3.84 11.67
CA ASP A 43 -10.87 3.80 12.26
C ASP A 43 -10.56 2.41 12.83
N ARG A 44 -9.38 1.87 12.51
CA ARG A 44 -8.95 0.56 13.00
C ARG A 44 -7.50 0.58 13.44
N THR A 45 -7.24 0.04 14.63
CA THR A 45 -5.91 -0.45 15.01
C THR A 45 -5.90 -1.96 14.92
N LEU A 46 -4.96 -2.55 14.18
CA LEU A 46 -4.90 -4.00 14.02
C LEU A 46 -4.42 -4.73 15.30
N ILE A 47 -5.18 -5.74 15.71
CA ILE A 47 -5.04 -6.55 16.91
C ILE A 47 -4.79 -8.01 16.51
N ALA A 48 -3.70 -8.58 17.02
CA ALA A 48 -3.35 -9.97 16.74
C ALA A 48 -4.35 -10.91 17.42
N GLY A 49 -4.91 -11.84 16.64
CA GLY A 49 -5.93 -12.78 17.11
C GLY A 49 -7.37 -12.33 16.82
N GLU A 50 -7.57 -11.06 16.46
CA GLU A 50 -8.84 -10.54 15.97
C GLU A 50 -8.77 -10.34 14.46
N ASP A 51 -7.84 -9.51 13.97
CA ASP A 51 -7.72 -9.24 12.55
C ASP A 51 -7.04 -10.40 11.81
N LEU A 52 -7.84 -11.13 11.04
CA LEU A 52 -7.40 -12.29 10.27
C LEU A 52 -6.37 -11.93 9.18
N VAL A 53 -6.35 -10.67 8.74
CA VAL A 53 -5.34 -10.14 7.81
C VAL A 53 -3.90 -10.26 8.35
N LEU A 54 -3.73 -10.34 9.67
CA LEU A 54 -2.41 -10.52 10.30
C LEU A 54 -1.93 -11.98 10.29
N GLY A 55 -2.86 -12.93 10.19
CA GLY A 55 -2.58 -14.38 10.18
C GLY A 55 -2.59 -15.01 8.78
N THR A 56 -3.08 -14.28 7.77
CA THR A 56 -3.34 -14.81 6.43
C THR A 56 -2.47 -14.11 5.39
N ALA A 57 -1.75 -14.89 4.57
CA ALA A 57 -1.06 -14.33 3.41
C ALA A 57 -2.09 -13.99 2.31
N CYS A 58 -2.29 -12.71 2.05
CA CYS A 58 -3.33 -12.24 1.13
C CYS A 58 -3.01 -12.60 -0.33
N ALA A 59 -4.00 -13.18 -1.02
CA ALA A 59 -3.87 -13.57 -2.42
C ALA A 59 -4.01 -12.37 -3.38
N GLY A 60 -4.71 -11.32 -2.95
CA GLY A 60 -4.86 -10.04 -3.65
C GLY A 60 -4.49 -8.90 -2.71
N ASN A 61 -5.35 -7.88 -2.63
CA ASN A 61 -5.11 -6.76 -1.72
C ASN A 61 -5.15 -7.20 -0.24
N GLY A 62 -4.40 -6.49 0.61
CA GLY A 62 -4.47 -6.65 2.06
C GLY A 62 -5.69 -5.93 2.61
N LEU A 63 -5.68 -4.61 2.63
CA LEU A 63 -6.83 -3.77 3.04
C LEU A 63 -7.06 -2.65 2.01
N ILE A 64 -8.29 -2.14 1.94
CA ILE A 64 -8.70 -1.11 0.98
C ILE A 64 -9.25 0.09 1.77
N MET A 65 -8.61 1.25 1.64
CA MET A 65 -9.12 2.51 2.18
C MET A 65 -10.06 3.12 1.15
N ASN A 66 -11.37 3.06 1.40
CA ASN A 66 -12.41 3.57 0.49
C ASN A 66 -13.36 4.58 1.15
N THR A 67 -13.08 4.98 2.39
CA THR A 67 -13.85 5.95 3.17
C THR A 67 -12.92 7.08 3.63
N GLU A 68 -13.28 8.32 3.29
CA GLU A 68 -12.47 9.51 3.62
C GLU A 68 -12.36 9.71 5.13
N GLY A 69 -11.24 10.30 5.58
CA GLY A 69 -11.03 10.65 6.99
C GLY A 69 -10.72 9.46 7.91
N VAL A 70 -10.63 8.24 7.38
CA VAL A 70 -10.39 7.02 8.16
C VAL A 70 -8.90 6.79 8.40
N THR A 71 -8.58 6.37 9.62
CA THR A 71 -7.23 5.95 10.05
C THR A 71 -7.11 4.43 10.14
N LEU A 72 -6.14 3.89 9.42
CA LEU A 72 -5.65 2.53 9.60
C LEU A 72 -4.29 2.55 10.31
N ASP A 73 -4.28 2.10 11.57
CA ASP A 73 -3.05 1.86 12.34
C ASP A 73 -2.73 0.36 12.34
N LEU A 74 -1.59 -0.03 11.79
CA LEU A 74 -1.19 -1.44 11.73
C LEU A 74 -0.75 -1.97 13.12
N GLY A 75 -0.70 -1.13 14.17
CA GLY A 75 -0.40 -1.53 15.53
C GLY A 75 1.01 -2.11 15.71
N GLY A 76 1.95 -1.70 14.85
CA GLY A 76 3.31 -2.26 14.73
C GLY A 76 3.34 -3.67 14.13
N LYS A 77 2.20 -4.19 13.66
CA LYS A 77 2.04 -5.54 13.11
C LYS A 77 2.43 -5.58 11.63
N ARG A 78 2.37 -6.78 11.07
CA ARG A 78 2.73 -7.06 9.69
C ARG A 78 1.54 -7.64 8.94
N ILE A 79 1.21 -7.02 7.81
CA ILE A 79 0.36 -7.61 6.77
C ILE A 79 1.27 -8.25 5.71
N THR A 80 0.92 -9.45 5.25
CA THR A 80 1.74 -10.22 4.31
C THR A 80 0.93 -10.65 3.09
N GLY A 81 1.48 -10.49 1.89
CA GLY A 81 0.88 -10.92 0.63
C GLY A 81 1.52 -12.19 0.05
N LYS A 82 1.03 -12.58 -1.13
CA LYS A 82 1.58 -13.67 -1.97
C LYS A 82 2.25 -13.18 -3.27
N GLY A 83 2.54 -11.89 -3.36
CA GLY A 83 3.20 -11.24 -4.51
C GLY A 83 2.23 -10.55 -5.49
N ASN A 84 0.94 -10.46 -5.14
CA ASN A 84 -0.09 -9.80 -5.93
C ASN A 84 -0.77 -8.69 -5.12
N GLY A 85 -1.48 -7.78 -5.79
CA GLY A 85 -2.27 -6.73 -5.15
C GLY A 85 -1.44 -5.70 -4.38
N ALA A 86 -2.13 -4.80 -3.70
CA ALA A 86 -1.54 -3.84 -2.78
C ALA A 86 -1.71 -4.31 -1.34
N GLY A 87 -0.71 -4.14 -0.48
CA GLY A 87 -0.90 -4.44 0.94
C GLY A 87 -1.90 -3.51 1.61
N VAL A 88 -1.83 -2.22 1.29
CA VAL A 88 -2.94 -1.28 1.50
C VAL A 88 -3.20 -0.55 0.19
N LYS A 89 -4.43 -0.65 -0.32
CA LYS A 89 -4.91 0.10 -1.48
C LYS A 89 -5.63 1.35 -1.01
N ILE A 90 -5.36 2.50 -1.60
CA ILE A 90 -6.05 3.75 -1.31
C ILE A 90 -6.90 4.15 -2.51
N GLU A 91 -8.17 4.49 -2.26
CA GLU A 91 -9.14 4.84 -3.30
C GLU A 91 -9.85 6.18 -3.07
N VAL A 92 -9.51 6.86 -1.97
CA VAL A 92 -10.13 8.12 -1.50
C VAL A 92 -9.09 9.04 -0.87
N ASP A 93 -9.45 10.31 -0.73
CA ASP A 93 -8.62 11.36 -0.13
C ASP A 93 -8.68 11.32 1.42
N GLY A 94 -7.76 12.04 2.06
CA GLY A 94 -7.84 12.36 3.48
C GLY A 94 -7.68 11.16 4.43
N VAL A 95 -6.98 10.09 4.02
CA VAL A 95 -6.80 8.90 4.87
C VAL A 95 -5.49 8.97 5.65
N THR A 96 -5.44 8.28 6.79
CA THR A 96 -4.19 8.07 7.53
C THR A 96 -3.83 6.59 7.57
N ILE A 97 -2.60 6.24 7.18
CA ILE A 97 -2.07 4.87 7.30
C ILE A 97 -0.77 4.92 8.10
N ARG A 98 -0.69 4.16 9.20
CA ARG A 98 0.47 4.27 10.08
C ARG A 98 0.94 3.00 10.75
N ASN A 99 2.20 3.06 11.21
CA ASN A 99 2.75 2.20 12.26
C ASN A 99 2.67 0.69 11.97
N GLY A 100 3.47 0.20 11.02
CA GLY A 100 3.52 -1.24 10.76
C GLY A 100 4.39 -1.67 9.59
N LYS A 101 4.21 -2.91 9.18
CA LYS A 101 4.98 -3.56 8.12
C LYS A 101 4.05 -4.12 7.05
N ILE A 102 4.39 -3.91 5.79
CA ILE A 102 3.64 -4.42 4.65
C ILE A 102 4.60 -5.11 3.69
N GLU A 103 4.38 -6.39 3.42
CA GLU A 103 5.42 -7.20 2.77
C GLU A 103 4.85 -8.23 1.80
N LYS A 104 5.62 -8.55 0.76
CA LYS A 104 5.29 -9.60 -0.21
C LYS A 104 3.98 -9.36 -0.98
N PHE A 105 3.66 -8.11 -1.29
CA PHE A 105 2.60 -7.75 -2.22
C PHE A 105 3.21 -7.42 -3.59
N ALA A 106 2.39 -7.08 -4.59
CA ALA A 106 2.92 -6.42 -5.77
C ALA A 106 3.37 -5.00 -5.41
N ARG A 107 2.53 -4.26 -4.69
CA ARG A 107 2.87 -2.95 -4.11
C ARG A 107 2.61 -2.95 -2.61
N GLY A 108 3.47 -2.33 -1.80
CA GLY A 108 3.21 -2.20 -0.37
C GLY A 108 1.97 -1.33 -0.10
N ILE A 109 2.07 -0.05 -0.44
CA ILE A 109 0.93 0.88 -0.47
C ILE A 109 0.76 1.39 -1.89
N SER A 110 -0.47 1.45 -2.40
CA SER A 110 -0.73 2.06 -3.70
C SER A 110 -2.08 2.74 -3.81
N THR A 111 -2.11 3.91 -4.43
CA THR A 111 -3.35 4.56 -4.91
C THR A 111 -3.85 3.92 -6.20
N ASN A 112 -5.13 4.11 -6.53
CA ASN A 112 -5.68 3.79 -7.85
C ASN A 112 -5.35 4.92 -8.87
N SER A 113 -6.02 4.92 -10.04
CA SER A 113 -5.83 5.95 -11.08
C SER A 113 -6.46 7.31 -10.73
N SER A 114 -7.22 7.40 -9.64
CA SER A 114 -7.70 8.67 -9.09
C SER A 114 -6.58 9.28 -8.24
N ALA A 115 -6.44 10.61 -8.29
CA ALA A 115 -5.59 11.31 -7.35
C ALA A 115 -6.06 11.03 -5.92
N THR A 116 -5.12 10.81 -5.02
CA THR A 116 -5.29 10.72 -3.57
C THR A 116 -4.66 11.95 -2.97
N ASN A 117 -5.47 12.82 -2.37
CA ASN A 117 -5.02 14.06 -1.78
C ASN A 117 -5.09 14.04 -0.26
N ASP A 118 -4.40 14.98 0.37
CA ASP A 118 -4.52 15.31 1.80
C ASP A 118 -4.32 14.10 2.74
N SER A 119 -3.58 13.08 2.31
CA SER A 119 -3.40 11.84 3.06
C SER A 119 -2.08 11.81 3.81
N LEU A 120 -2.07 11.13 4.96
CA LEU A 120 -0.89 10.93 5.80
C LEU A 120 -0.49 9.46 5.79
N ILE A 121 0.74 9.19 5.37
CA ILE A 121 1.35 7.87 5.46
C ILE A 121 2.58 7.99 6.33
N GLU A 122 2.57 7.37 7.51
CA GLU A 122 3.69 7.51 8.45
C GLU A 122 4.14 6.22 9.13
N LYS A 123 5.45 6.10 9.36
CA LYS A 123 6.04 4.97 10.09
C LYS A 123 5.66 3.59 9.50
N ILE A 124 5.47 3.52 8.19
CA ILE A 124 5.24 2.27 7.47
C ILE A 124 6.57 1.73 6.96
N LYS A 125 6.77 0.43 7.12
CA LYS A 125 7.87 -0.30 6.50
C LYS A 125 7.36 -1.23 5.40
N THR A 126 7.64 -0.91 4.15
CA THR A 126 7.34 -1.77 2.99
C THR A 126 8.57 -2.55 2.57
N ARG A 127 8.46 -3.88 2.36
CA ARG A 127 9.58 -4.67 1.85
C ARG A 127 9.21 -5.92 1.05
N LEU A 128 10.14 -6.37 0.22
CA LEU A 128 10.01 -7.60 -0.57
C LEU A 128 8.74 -7.60 -1.42
N ASN A 129 8.35 -6.43 -1.93
CA ASN A 129 7.23 -6.32 -2.87
C ASN A 129 7.76 -6.49 -4.29
N THR A 130 6.99 -7.17 -5.14
CA THR A 130 7.42 -7.56 -6.50
C THR A 130 7.34 -6.41 -7.52
N GLN A 131 6.86 -5.25 -7.09
CA GLN A 131 6.91 -3.98 -7.81
C GLN A 131 7.40 -2.89 -6.84
N GLY A 132 6.56 -1.95 -6.39
CA GLY A 132 6.99 -0.82 -5.56
C GLY A 132 6.78 -1.00 -4.05
N GLY A 133 7.48 -0.19 -3.26
CA GLY A 133 7.20 -0.05 -1.83
C GLY A 133 5.93 0.78 -1.59
N ILE A 134 6.01 2.09 -1.79
CA ILE A 134 4.89 3.03 -1.67
C ILE A 134 4.73 3.76 -3.00
N LYS A 135 3.54 3.70 -3.60
CA LYS A 135 3.20 4.48 -4.79
C LYS A 135 1.98 5.36 -4.53
N ILE A 136 2.17 6.68 -4.56
CA ILE A 136 1.08 7.66 -4.40
C ILE A 136 0.93 8.46 -5.68
N ASN A 137 -0.31 8.57 -6.15
CA ASN A 137 -0.71 9.53 -7.17
C ASN A 137 -1.65 10.54 -6.50
N GLY A 138 -1.32 11.82 -6.54
CA GLY A 138 -2.12 12.90 -5.95
C GLY A 138 -1.31 13.90 -5.12
N ASP A 139 -2.00 14.91 -4.62
CA ASP A 139 -1.39 16.18 -4.18
C ASP A 139 -1.54 16.39 -2.66
N PHE A 140 -0.75 17.29 -2.07
CA PHE A 140 -0.87 17.67 -0.66
C PHE A 140 -0.76 16.51 0.35
N ASN A 141 -0.12 15.42 -0.02
CA ASN A 141 0.10 14.28 0.87
C ASN A 141 1.36 14.47 1.72
N ILE A 142 1.36 13.85 2.89
CA ILE A 142 2.52 13.80 3.79
C ILE A 142 2.98 12.36 3.92
N LEU A 143 4.23 12.10 3.54
CA LEU A 143 4.93 10.85 3.77
C LEU A 143 6.00 11.09 4.84
N GLU A 144 5.79 10.60 6.05
CA GLU A 144 6.72 10.81 7.17
C GLU A 144 7.33 9.51 7.73
N LYS A 145 8.66 9.44 7.86
CA LYS A 145 9.37 8.34 8.55
C LYS A 145 9.04 6.95 7.97
N ASN A 146 8.71 6.85 6.69
CA ASN A 146 8.49 5.56 6.05
C ASN A 146 9.81 4.91 5.66
N SER A 147 9.79 3.59 5.52
CA SER A 147 10.95 2.77 5.14
C SER A 147 10.58 1.80 4.04
N ALA A 148 10.99 2.08 2.80
CA ALA A 148 10.79 1.21 1.65
C ALA A 148 12.10 0.48 1.31
N MET A 149 12.13 -0.83 1.54
CA MET A 149 13.37 -1.60 1.42
C MET A 149 13.21 -2.86 0.57
N GLU A 150 14.21 -3.19 -0.24
CA GLU A 150 14.27 -4.51 -0.90
C GLU A 150 13.01 -4.79 -1.73
N ASN A 151 12.53 -3.81 -2.49
CA ASN A 151 11.42 -3.96 -3.44
C ASN A 151 11.97 -4.06 -4.87
N ASP A 152 11.30 -4.81 -5.73
CA ASP A 152 11.73 -5.08 -7.11
C ASP A 152 11.50 -3.88 -8.07
N GLY A 153 11.03 -2.76 -7.54
CA GLY A 153 10.69 -1.51 -8.22
C GLY A 153 11.21 -0.31 -7.44
N HIS A 154 10.59 0.87 -7.56
CA HIS A 154 10.95 2.03 -6.74
C HIS A 154 10.61 1.79 -5.26
N GLY A 155 11.42 2.34 -4.36
CA GLY A 155 11.09 2.35 -2.94
C GLY A 155 9.84 3.18 -2.66
N ILE A 156 9.93 4.47 -2.97
CA ILE A 156 8.83 5.44 -2.90
C ILE A 156 8.69 6.10 -4.26
N ARG A 157 7.52 5.97 -4.88
CA ARG A 157 7.11 6.67 -6.10
C ARG A 157 6.01 7.65 -5.76
N LEU A 158 6.22 8.91 -6.09
CA LEU A 158 5.22 9.95 -5.95
C LEU A 158 4.96 10.61 -7.29
N ASP A 159 3.70 10.54 -7.74
CA ASP A 159 3.18 11.16 -8.96
C ASP A 159 2.20 12.27 -8.52
N GLY A 160 2.67 13.50 -8.28
CA GLY A 160 1.81 14.57 -7.77
C GLY A 160 2.53 15.82 -7.27
N HIS A 161 1.74 16.80 -6.85
CA HIS A 161 2.17 18.16 -6.55
C HIS A 161 2.05 18.51 -5.07
N ASP A 162 2.85 19.48 -4.62
CA ASP A 162 2.72 20.10 -3.30
C ASP A 162 2.71 19.09 -2.13
N ASN A 163 3.41 17.96 -2.26
CA ASN A 163 3.53 16.94 -1.22
C ASN A 163 4.76 17.17 -0.33
N GLU A 164 4.76 16.57 0.85
CA GLU A 164 5.88 16.59 1.80
C GLU A 164 6.46 15.20 2.01
N LEU A 165 7.75 15.02 1.74
CA LEU A 165 8.51 13.81 2.08
C LEU A 165 9.49 14.14 3.19
N ILE A 166 9.23 13.64 4.40
CA ILE A 166 10.02 13.96 5.58
C ILE A 166 10.59 12.68 6.21
N LYS A 167 11.93 12.62 6.31
CA LYS A 167 12.67 11.54 7.00
C LYS A 167 12.35 10.13 6.49
N ASN A 168 12.02 9.99 5.21
CA ASN A 168 11.80 8.68 4.62
C ASN A 168 13.14 8.00 4.31
N THR A 169 13.14 6.67 4.32
CA THR A 169 14.29 5.84 3.94
C THR A 169 13.90 4.90 2.82
N ALA A 170 14.65 4.93 1.71
CA ALA A 170 14.46 4.01 0.59
C ALA A 170 15.76 3.31 0.20
N ASP A 171 15.94 2.08 0.65
CA ASP A 171 17.23 1.37 0.55
C ASP A 171 17.11 0.04 -0.19
N LYS A 172 18.10 -0.27 -1.04
CA LYS A 172 18.20 -1.55 -1.77
C LYS A 172 16.98 -1.89 -2.62
N ASN A 173 16.38 -0.91 -3.26
CA ASN A 173 15.34 -1.15 -4.24
C ASN A 173 15.96 -1.34 -5.63
N GLU A 174 15.30 -2.11 -6.50
CA GLU A 174 15.83 -2.45 -7.82
C GLU A 174 15.73 -1.29 -8.83
N PHE A 175 14.98 -0.24 -8.51
CA PHE A 175 14.94 1.03 -9.26
C PHE A 175 15.39 2.15 -8.33
N ASP A 176 14.88 3.37 -8.46
CA ASP A 176 15.27 4.46 -7.57
C ASP A 176 14.78 4.24 -6.14
N GLY A 177 15.49 4.81 -5.17
CA GLY A 177 15.03 4.86 -3.80
C GLY A 177 13.74 5.67 -3.70
N ILE A 178 13.83 6.97 -3.97
CA ILE A 178 12.71 7.91 -3.98
C ILE A 178 12.65 8.56 -5.36
N HIS A 179 11.54 8.39 -6.06
CA HIS A 179 11.29 9.01 -7.34
C HIS A 179 10.02 9.87 -7.28
N VAL A 180 10.18 11.18 -7.44
CA VAL A 180 9.08 12.16 -7.42
C VAL A 180 8.96 12.76 -8.82
N ASP A 181 7.75 12.73 -9.37
CA ASP A 181 7.39 13.41 -10.60
C ASP A 181 6.23 14.36 -10.29
N GLY A 182 6.53 15.66 -10.30
CA GLY A 182 5.57 16.72 -9.99
C GLY A 182 6.23 18.02 -9.59
N THR A 183 5.44 18.96 -9.08
CA THR A 183 5.89 20.34 -8.81
C THR A 183 5.56 20.75 -7.39
N GLY A 184 6.33 21.66 -6.81
CA GLY A 184 6.02 22.21 -5.48
C GLY A 184 6.25 21.23 -4.32
N ASN A 185 6.81 20.05 -4.57
CA ASN A 185 7.04 19.07 -3.51
C ASN A 185 8.20 19.52 -2.62
N THR A 186 8.09 19.27 -1.32
CA THR A 186 9.15 19.57 -0.34
C THR A 186 9.75 18.27 0.19
N LEU A 187 11.08 18.17 0.15
CA LEU A 187 11.82 17.02 0.63
C LEU A 187 12.73 17.45 1.79
N GLU A 188 12.61 16.81 2.94
CA GLU A 188 13.45 17.09 4.12
C GLU A 188 14.02 15.78 4.70
N LYS A 189 15.34 15.71 4.90
CA LYS A 189 16.03 14.63 5.64
C LYS A 189 15.74 13.20 5.13
N ASN A 190 15.42 13.03 3.85
CA ASN A 190 15.24 11.70 3.28
C ASN A 190 16.58 11.00 3.04
N SER A 191 16.58 9.68 3.06
CA SER A 191 17.79 8.88 2.82
C SER A 191 17.50 7.81 1.78
N ALA A 192 18.39 7.62 0.82
CA ALA A 192 18.31 6.51 -0.12
C ALA A 192 19.69 5.89 -0.39
N LYS A 193 19.82 4.59 -0.16
CA LYS A 193 21.11 3.90 -0.26
C LYS A 193 21.03 2.59 -1.02
N LYS A 194 22.06 2.33 -1.82
CA LYS A 194 22.27 1.04 -2.50
C LYS A 194 21.10 0.62 -3.38
N ASN A 195 20.39 1.59 -3.95
CA ASN A 195 19.38 1.32 -4.95
C ASN A 195 20.06 1.09 -6.31
N ASN A 196 19.43 0.29 -7.17
CA ASN A 196 19.96 -0.03 -8.50
C ASN A 196 19.65 1.05 -9.54
N GLY A 197 18.81 2.04 -9.20
CA GLY A 197 18.69 3.33 -9.89
C GLY A 197 19.33 4.46 -9.09
N ASP A 198 18.70 5.64 -9.15
CA ASP A 198 19.08 6.82 -8.36
C ASP A 198 18.71 6.63 -6.88
N GLY A 199 19.36 7.38 -5.99
CA GLY A 199 18.94 7.45 -4.60
C GLY A 199 17.64 8.23 -4.47
N ILE A 200 17.72 9.53 -4.74
CA ILE A 200 16.58 10.44 -4.75
C ILE A 200 16.60 11.16 -6.10
N SER A 201 15.54 11.01 -6.87
CA SER A 201 15.35 11.67 -8.16
C SER A 201 14.02 12.42 -8.13
N VAL A 202 14.07 13.74 -8.22
CA VAL A 202 12.89 14.61 -8.24
C VAL A 202 12.89 15.40 -9.54
N GLU A 203 11.86 15.14 -10.34
CA GLU A 203 11.61 15.75 -11.64
C GLU A 203 10.36 16.63 -11.59
N GLY A 204 10.34 17.60 -12.49
CA GLY A 204 9.39 18.70 -12.48
C GLY A 204 10.08 20.00 -12.10
N GLY A 205 9.31 21.01 -11.70
CA GLY A 205 9.85 22.33 -11.37
C GLY A 205 9.26 22.87 -10.09
N GLY A 206 10.07 23.63 -9.36
CA GLY A 206 9.64 24.29 -8.13
C GLY A 206 9.62 23.34 -6.94
N ASN A 207 10.32 22.20 -7.00
CA ASN A 207 10.49 21.33 -5.86
C ASN A 207 11.55 21.92 -4.92
N ILE A 208 11.37 21.72 -3.61
CA ILE A 208 12.17 22.31 -2.55
C ILE A 208 12.97 21.20 -1.86
N ASP A 209 14.29 21.30 -1.92
CA ASP A 209 15.18 20.60 -1.01
C ASP A 209 15.29 21.41 0.30
N ASP A 210 14.56 21.00 1.33
CA ASP A 210 14.60 21.62 2.68
C ASP A 210 15.78 21.08 3.53
N GLY A 211 16.70 20.35 2.90
CA GLY A 211 18.00 19.99 3.42
C GLY A 211 18.06 18.63 4.12
N GLY A 212 19.28 18.08 4.11
CA GLY A 212 19.58 16.82 4.77
C GLY A 212 19.16 15.59 3.98
N ASN A 213 18.69 15.75 2.75
CA ASN A 213 18.42 14.67 1.81
C ASN A 213 19.74 14.02 1.37
N LYS A 214 19.83 12.69 1.47
CA LYS A 214 21.10 11.96 1.32
C LYS A 214 20.96 10.70 0.50
N GLY A 215 21.62 10.69 -0.64
CA GLY A 215 21.99 9.48 -1.35
C GLY A 215 23.28 8.86 -0.85
N LYS A 216 23.44 7.54 -0.96
CA LYS A 216 24.74 6.90 -0.82
C LYS A 216 24.82 5.55 -1.51
N LYS A 217 25.81 5.40 -2.38
CA LYS A 217 26.15 4.13 -3.06
C LYS A 217 24.98 3.61 -3.90
N ASN A 218 24.18 4.50 -4.46
CA ASN A 218 23.23 4.12 -5.49
C ASN A 218 23.98 3.89 -6.81
N VAL A 219 23.40 3.12 -7.73
CA VAL A 219 24.03 2.84 -9.02
C VAL A 219 23.95 4.06 -9.94
N GLY A 220 22.80 4.76 -9.92
CA GLY A 220 22.61 6.06 -10.53
C GLY A 220 23.10 7.21 -9.63
N ASP A 221 22.54 8.38 -9.82
CA ASP A 221 22.87 9.56 -9.02
C ASP A 221 22.41 9.37 -7.58
N ASP A 222 23.24 9.82 -6.63
CA ASP A 222 22.92 9.64 -5.22
C ASP A 222 21.70 10.50 -4.82
N CYS A 223 21.65 11.77 -5.26
CA CYS A 223 20.55 12.67 -4.91
C CYS A 223 20.49 13.86 -5.87
N LEU A 224 19.41 13.97 -6.64
CA LEU A 224 19.08 15.09 -7.52
C LEU A 224 17.65 15.58 -7.24
N ILE A 225 17.52 16.89 -6.99
CA ILE A 225 16.23 17.58 -6.88
C ILE A 225 16.23 18.74 -7.89
N ASP A 226 15.29 18.73 -8.83
CA ASP A 226 15.21 19.68 -9.95
C ASP A 226 16.55 19.82 -10.70
N LEU A 227 17.18 18.67 -10.97
CA LEU A 227 18.51 18.54 -11.62
C LEU A 227 19.67 19.18 -10.84
N LEU A 228 19.48 19.51 -9.57
CA LEU A 228 20.52 20.01 -8.67
C LEU A 228 20.90 18.96 -7.63
N PRO A 229 22.19 18.81 -7.28
CA PRO A 229 22.59 17.97 -6.16
C PRO A 229 21.95 18.43 -4.86
N CYS A 230 21.51 17.47 -4.04
CA CYS A 230 20.91 17.78 -2.75
C CYS A 230 21.89 18.45 -1.77
N VAL A 231 21.34 19.26 -0.85
CA VAL A 231 22.09 20.09 0.13
C VAL A 231 22.13 19.53 1.55
#